data_AF-A0A5K1CWJ7-F1
#
_entry.id   AF-A0A5K1CWJ7-F1
#
_cell.length_a   1.000
_cell.length_b   1.000
_cell.length_c   1.000
_cell.angle_alpha   90.00
_cell.angle_beta   90.00
_cell.angle_gamma   90.00
#
_symmetry.space_group_name_H-M   'P 1'
#
loop_
_entity.id
_entity.type
_entity.pdbx_description
1 polymer ?
#
loop_
_entity_poly.entity_id
_entity_poly.type
_entity_poly.pdbx_seq_one_letter_code
_entity_poly.pdbx_strand_id
1 'polypeptide(L)' 'MVEKDPDAAIVLFWKAINAGDRVDSALKDMAVVMKQQDRAEEAIEAVKSFRSRCSKHAQESLDNILIDLYK' A
#
# COMPACT_ATOMS: atom_id res chain seq x y z
N MET A 1 -21.69 4.90 12.61
CA MET A 1 -20.73 5.59 11.71
C MET A 1 -19.36 5.18 12.19
N VAL A 2 -18.72 4.23 11.51
CA VAL A 2 -17.32 3.89 11.85
C VAL A 2 -16.50 5.02 11.27
N GLU A 3 -16.02 5.92 12.11
CA GLU A 3 -14.90 6.80 11.76
C GLU A 3 -13.72 5.89 11.43
N LYS A 4 -13.64 5.48 10.16
CA LYS A 4 -12.44 4.85 9.62
C LYS A 4 -11.46 5.99 9.51
N ASP A 5 -10.54 6.08 10.45
CA ASP A 5 -9.42 7.01 10.39
C ASP A 5 -8.42 6.44 9.36
N PRO A 6 -8.38 6.99 8.13
CA PRO A 6 -7.48 6.49 7.09
C PRO A 6 -6.00 6.65 7.47
N ASP A 7 -5.65 7.65 8.27
CA ASP A 7 -4.28 7.85 8.75
C ASP A 7 -3.89 6.78 9.77
N ALA A 8 -4.79 6.43 10.69
CA ALA A 8 -4.58 5.31 11.60
C ALA A 8 -4.45 3.98 10.84
N ALA A 9 -5.22 3.78 9.77
CA ALA A 9 -5.12 2.59 8.92
C ALA A 9 -3.74 2.51 8.24
N ILE A 10 -3.25 3.62 7.68
CA ILE A 10 -1.91 3.70 7.09
C ILE A 10 -0.83 3.30 8.11
N VAL A 11 -0.90 3.81 9.34
CA VAL A 11 0.06 3.44 10.41
C VAL A 11 0.02 1.94 10.72
N LEU A 12 -1.16 1.32 10.71
CA LEU A 12 -1.30 -0.12 10.94
C LEU A 12 -0.69 -0.94 9.80
N PHE A 13 -0.90 -0.54 8.55
CA PHE A 13 -0.27 -1.21 7.41
C PHE A 13 1.25 -1.10 7.45
N TRP A 14 1.80 0.06 7.79
CA TRP A 14 3.23 0.24 7.99
C TRP A 14 3.81 -0.69 9.05
N LYS A 15 3.11 -0.86 10.17
CA LYS A 15 3.51 -1.82 11.21
C LYS A 15 3.52 -3.25 10.70
N ALA A 16 2.50 -3.68 9.96
CA ALA A 16 2.43 -5.00 9.37
C ALA A 16 3.57 -5.25 8.37
N ILE A 17 3.80 -4.29 7.45
CA ILE A 17 4.88 -4.34 6.45
C ILE A 17 6.26 -4.43 7.13
N ASN A 18 6.50 -3.61 8.15
CA ASN A 18 7.77 -3.62 8.88
C ASN A 18 7.98 -4.87 9.73
N ALA A 19 6.89 -5.47 10.23
CA ALA A 19 6.92 -6.76 10.91
C ALA A 19 7.06 -7.95 9.94
N GLY A 20 6.95 -7.73 8.62
CA GLY A 20 6.91 -8.78 7.62
C GLY A 20 5.60 -9.57 7.58
N ASP A 21 4.57 -9.13 8.30
CA ASP A 21 3.24 -9.76 8.27
C ASP A 21 2.46 -9.30 7.04
N ARG A 22 2.12 -10.25 6.16
CA ARG A 22 1.27 -10.03 4.99
C ARG A 22 1.63 -8.77 4.20
N VAL A 23 2.94 -8.58 3.95
CA VAL A 23 3.51 -7.41 3.25
C VAL A 23 2.75 -7.14 1.95
N ASP A 24 2.46 -8.18 1.17
CA ASP A 24 1.72 -8.09 -0.10
C ASP A 24 0.35 -7.44 0.07
N SER A 25 -0.47 -7.94 1.01
CA SER A 25 -1.82 -7.44 1.24
C SER A 25 -1.80 -6.06 1.88
N ALA A 26 -0.95 -5.86 2.90
CA ALA A 26 -0.83 -4.59 3.61
C ALA A 26 -0.38 -3.46 2.68
N LEU A 27 0.58 -3.72 1.78
CA LEU A 27 1.05 -2.72 0.81
C LEU A 27 -0.03 -2.33 -0.19
N LYS A 28 -0.82 -3.29 -0.66
CA LYS A 28 -1.95 -3.03 -1.58
C LYS A 28 -3.03 -2.19 -0.92
N ASP A 29 -3.47 -2.58 0.26
CA ASP A 29 -4.54 -1.88 0.98
C ASP A 29 -4.08 -0.46 1.39
N MET A 30 -2.81 -0.32 1.80
CA MET A 30 -2.22 0.98 2.09
C MET A 30 -2.19 1.90 0.87
N ALA A 31 -1.82 1.38 -0.30
CA ALA A 31 -1.80 2.17 -1.54
C ALA A 31 -3.20 2.69 -1.92
N VAL A 32 -4.25 1.87 -1.73
CA VAL A 32 -5.64 2.27 -1.98
C VAL A 32 -6.08 3.37 -1.02
N VAL A 33 -5.79 3.22 0.28
CA VAL A 33 -6.15 4.23 1.29
C VAL A 33 -5.39 5.53 1.05
N MET A 34 -4.10 5.47 0.74
CA MET A 34 -3.28 6.66 0.40
C MET A 34 -3.82 7.37 -0.84
N LYS A 35 -4.23 6.63 -1.89
CA LYS A 35 -4.86 7.23 -3.08
C LYS A 35 -6.15 7.98 -2.72
N GLN A 36 -6.98 7.42 -1.84
CA GLN A 36 -8.22 8.06 -1.39
C GLN A 36 -7.98 9.36 -0.60
N GLN A 37 -6.78 9.54 -0.05
CA GLN A 37 -6.35 10.75 0.64
C GLN A 37 -5.58 11.72 -0.27
N ASP A 38 -5.60 11.54 -1.59
CA ASP A 38 -4.79 12.32 -2.55
C ASP A 38 -3.26 12.19 -2.34
N ARG A 39 -2.79 11.12 -1.66
CA ARG A 39 -1.37 10.84 -1.37
C ARG A 39 -0.78 9.81 -2.34
N ALA A 40 -1.07 9.97 -3.63
CA ALA A 40 -0.66 9.00 -4.65
C ALA A 40 0.87 8.90 -4.78
N GLU A 41 1.62 10.00 -4.62
CA GLU A 41 3.08 9.99 -4.69
C GLU A 41 3.72 9.15 -3.57
N GLU A 42 3.24 9.31 -2.34
CA GLU A 42 3.71 8.51 -1.19
C GLU A 42 3.38 7.02 -1.37
N ALA A 43 2.20 6.71 -1.92
CA ALA A 43 1.81 5.34 -2.25
C ALA A 43 2.75 4.73 -3.30
N ILE A 44 3.12 5.49 -4.34
CA ILE A 44 4.04 5.05 -5.38
C ILE A 44 5.43 4.76 -4.79
N GLU A 45 5.95 5.65 -3.95
CA GLU A 45 7.24 5.45 -3.28
C GLU A 45 7.23 4.21 -2.39
N ALA A 46 6.20 4.05 -1.56
CA ALA A 46 6.05 2.88 -0.70
C ALA A 46 6.00 1.59 -1.54
N VAL A 47 5.19 1.54 -2.59
CA VAL A 47 5.10 0.36 -3.47
C VAL A 47 6.46 0.04 -4.08
N LYS A 48 7.20 1.04 -4.58
CA LYS A 48 8.55 0.84 -5.14
C LYS A 48 9.54 0.32 -4.09
N SER A 49 9.53 0.87 -2.88
CA SER A 49 10.42 0.47 -1.79
C SER A 49 10.17 -0.95 -1.30
N PHE A 50 8.91 -1.38 -1.23
CA PHE A 50 8.53 -2.70 -0.71
C PHE A 50 8.34 -3.77 -1.78
N ARG A 51 8.36 -3.41 -3.07
CA ARG A 51 8.20 -4.35 -4.20
C ARG A 51 9.13 -5.55 -4.11
N SER A 52 10.37 -5.37 -3.68
CA SER A 52 11.35 -6.45 -3.53
C SER A 52 11.06 -7.40 -2.36
N ARG A 53 10.28 -6.95 -1.37
CA ARG A 53 9.86 -7.75 -0.22
C ARG A 53 8.57 -8.52 -0.50
N CYS A 54 7.86 -8.19 -1.57
CA CYS A 54 6.63 -8.85 -1.96
C CYS A 54 6.87 -10.13 -2.74
N SER A 55 5.93 -11.07 -2.66
CA SER A 55 6.00 -12.32 -3.41
C SER A 55 5.96 -12.07 -4.93
N LYS A 56 6.46 -13.03 -5.72
CA LYS A 56 6.39 -12.97 -7.20
C LYS A 56 4.95 -12.85 -7.72
N HIS A 57 4.00 -13.48 -7.04
CA HIS A 57 2.59 -13.43 -7.41
C HIS A 57 1.97 -12.05 -7.16
N ALA A 58 2.43 -11.33 -6.13
CA ALA A 58 1.97 -9.98 -5.85
C ALA A 58 2.49 -8.93 -6.85
N GLN A 59 3.58 -9.20 -7.58
CA GLN A 59 4.20 -8.24 -8.51
C GLN A 59 3.22 -7.73 -9.57
N GLU A 60 2.46 -8.62 -10.22
CA GLU A 60 1.48 -8.24 -11.23
C GLU A 60 0.39 -7.34 -10.64
N SER A 61 -0.05 -7.63 -9.42
CA SER A 61 -1.01 -6.78 -8.73
C SER A 61 -0.44 -5.43 -8.33
N LEU A 62 0.84 -5.35 -7.96
CA LEU A 62 1.52 -4.09 -7.63
C LEU A 62 1.72 -3.23 -8.88
N ASP A 63 2.03 -3.84 -10.02
CA ASP A 63 2.17 -3.13 -11.29
C ASP A 63 0.83 -2.50 -11.72
N ASN A 64 -0.29 -3.22 -11.56
CA ASN A 64 -1.62 -2.68 -11.80
C ASN A 64 -1.95 -1.49 -10.88
N ILE A 65 -1.57 -1.57 -9.60
CA ILE A 65 -1.76 -0.47 -8.64
C ILE A 65 -0.90 0.73 -9.03
N LEU A 66 0.36 0.53 -9.41
CA LEU A 66 1.22 1.63 -9.86
C LEU A 66 0.62 2.33 -11.08
N ILE A 67 0.11 1.58 -12.06
CA ILE A 67 -0.58 2.16 -13.22
C ILE A 67 -1.79 2.99 -12.78
N ASP A 68 -2.58 2.51 -11.81
CA ASP A 68 -3.74 3.22 -11.29
C ASP A 68 -3.38 4.47 -10.45
N LEU A 69 -2.23 4.46 -9.76
CA LEU A 69 -1.72 5.61 -9.01
C LEU A 69 -1.15 6.70 -9.92
N TYR A 70 -0.69 6.35 -11.12
CA TYR A 70 -0.19 7.30 -12.13
C TYR A 70 -1.30 7.93 -12.99
N LYS A 71 -2.54 7.45 -12.89
CA LYS A 71 -3.71 7.99 -13.59
C LYS A 71 -4.40 9.05 -12.76
#